data_AF-A0A7R9VWA9-F1
#
_entry.id   AF-A0A7R9VWA9-F1
#
_cell.length_a   1.000
_cell.length_b   1.000
_cell.length_c   1.000
_cell.angle_alpha   90.00
_cell.angle_beta   90.00
_cell.angle_gamma   90.00
#
_symmetry.space_group_name_H-M   'P 1'
#
loop_
_entity.id
_entity.type
_entity.pdbx_description
1 polymer ?
#
loop_
_entity_poly.entity_id
_entity_poly.type
_entity_poly.pdbx_seq_one_letter_code
_entity_poly.pdbx_strand_id
1 'polypeptide(L)'
;AREGVASFPDGSTSPATVHLFKHAEDAGGEGRDENSGSKNNNGGGRNDSGAGDEDETDDSSRQHAYVCAFVKDQTHDRLLGELEKQLRDLDAENLRLRRSQDALVVASGDSTVIIDEEGIIHSLDAVTERTFGYSSGELVGRNVSVLMGPEHSGRHDGYIRRYLRTGEKRVMGKKREVMARRRDGSSIRVELGISEIKTDPWDRRMFAGMLRDVSERDAAFRMLERSERLRDAILNANKDAMLSLSTRGKIETANKAATDMFGWTEEELRGRHITCLVAPKDVEEVREDLVNGG
;
A
#
# COMPACT_ATOMS: atom_id res chain seq x y z
N ALA A 1 17.46 49.76 8.10
CA ALA A 1 16.43 49.65 9.16
C ALA A 1 17.13 49.30 10.46
N ARG A 2 16.69 49.86 11.60
CA ARG A 2 17.19 49.44 12.92
C ARG A 2 16.17 48.46 13.50
N GLU A 3 16.62 47.29 13.91
CA GLU A 3 15.80 46.32 14.65
C GLU A 3 15.53 46.88 16.05
N GLY A 4 14.27 46.81 16.50
CA GLY A 4 13.86 47.33 17.80
C GLY A 4 12.63 46.60 18.33
N VAL A 5 12.44 46.59 19.64
CA VAL A 5 11.29 45.95 20.27
C VAL A 5 10.23 47.04 20.51
N ALA A 6 9.02 46.84 19.98
CA ALA A 6 7.90 47.74 20.24
C ALA A 6 7.17 47.26 21.51
N SER A 7 7.04 48.14 22.50
CA SER A 7 6.28 47.89 23.73
C SER A 7 4.87 48.46 23.61
N PHE A 8 3.87 47.61 23.84
CA PHE A 8 2.46 48.00 23.84
C PHE A 8 1.99 48.46 25.25
N PRO A 9 0.91 49.25 25.36
CA PRO A 9 0.44 49.77 26.65
C PRO A 9 0.01 48.69 27.65
N ASP A 10 -0.22 47.46 27.19
CA ASP A 10 -0.57 46.28 27.99
C ASP A 10 0.66 45.50 28.51
N GLY A 11 1.88 45.97 28.20
CA GLY A 11 3.14 45.33 28.61
C GLY A 11 3.61 44.20 27.70
N SER A 12 2.89 43.89 26.61
CA SER A 12 3.36 42.95 25.60
C SER A 12 4.47 43.57 24.74
N THR A 13 5.45 42.77 24.37
CA THR A 13 6.57 43.18 23.51
C THR A 13 6.61 42.28 22.27
N SER A 14 6.64 42.89 21.09
CA SER A 14 6.75 42.16 19.82
C SER A 14 8.00 42.61 19.05
N PRO A 15 8.78 41.67 18.46
CA PRO A 15 9.91 42.03 17.61
C PRO A 15 9.39 42.72 16.34
N ALA A 16 9.78 43.98 16.13
CA ALA A 16 9.36 44.78 14.99
C ALA A 16 10.59 45.38 14.27
N THR A 17 10.51 45.53 12.96
CA THR A 17 11.53 46.29 12.20
C THR A 17 10.96 47.63 11.80
N VAL A 18 11.51 48.70 12.38
CA VAL A 18 11.06 50.07 12.11
C VAL A 18 11.83 50.62 10.90
N HIS A 19 11.10 50.89 9.82
CA HIS A 19 11.62 51.60 8.65
C HIS A 19 11.29 53.09 8.78
N LEU A 20 12.31 53.91 9.06
CA LEU A 20 12.19 55.36 9.07
C LEU A 20 12.35 55.89 7.65
N PHE A 21 11.31 56.53 7.12
CA PHE A 21 11.39 57.34 5.90
C PHE A 21 11.16 58.81 6.29
N LYS A 22 12.03 59.71 5.83
CA LYS A 22 11.79 61.16 5.89
C LYS A 22 11.05 61.54 4.61
N HIS A 23 9.81 62.01 4.73
CA HIS A 23 9.18 62.76 3.64
C HIS A 23 9.57 64.23 3.76
N ALA A 24 10.22 64.77 2.74
CA ALA A 24 10.29 66.20 2.50
C ALA A 24 9.06 66.57 1.66
N GLU A 25 8.21 67.47 2.15
CA GLU A 25 7.21 68.12 1.32
C GLU A 25 7.93 69.11 0.38
N ASP A 26 8.19 68.68 -0.85
CA ASP A 26 8.39 69.62 -1.95
C ASP A 26 7.01 69.98 -2.49
N ALA A 27 6.61 71.24 -2.26
CA ALA A 27 5.44 71.82 -2.88
C ALA A 27 5.66 71.96 -4.39
N GLY A 28 4.82 71.31 -5.21
CA GLY A 28 4.73 71.63 -6.63
C GLY A 28 4.12 70.56 -7.53
N GLY A 29 2.84 70.77 -7.91
CA GLY A 29 2.37 70.50 -9.27
C GLY A 29 1.83 69.11 -9.60
N GLU A 30 0.51 69.05 -9.81
CA GLU A 30 -0.22 68.37 -10.90
C GLU A 30 0.48 67.21 -11.63
N GLY A 31 -0.07 66.00 -11.81
CA GLY A 31 -1.41 65.48 -11.60
C GLY A 31 -1.61 64.21 -12.44
N ARG A 32 -2.73 63.53 -12.16
CA ARG A 32 -3.46 62.54 -12.97
C ARG A 32 -3.01 61.08 -12.96
N ASP A 33 -3.78 60.36 -12.15
CA ASP A 33 -4.20 58.98 -12.29
C ASP A 33 -4.57 58.58 -13.73
N GLU A 34 -4.05 57.42 -14.15
CA GLU A 34 -4.72 56.57 -15.10
C GLU A 34 -5.63 55.58 -14.35
N ASN A 35 -6.85 55.46 -14.88
CA ASN A 35 -7.70 54.27 -14.84
C ASN A 35 -8.75 54.14 -13.72
N SER A 36 -9.89 54.82 -13.89
CA SER A 36 -11.16 54.10 -13.89
C SER A 36 -12.19 54.77 -14.80
N GLY A 37 -12.64 54.03 -15.80
CA GLY A 37 -13.78 54.42 -16.62
C GLY A 37 -15.08 54.17 -15.87
N SER A 38 -15.79 55.23 -15.52
CA SER A 38 -17.25 55.24 -15.55
C SER A 38 -17.74 56.69 -15.57
N LYS A 39 -18.17 57.16 -16.73
CA LYS A 39 -18.92 58.41 -16.87
C LYS A 39 -20.38 58.13 -16.50
N ASN A 40 -20.93 58.96 -15.60
CA ASN A 40 -22.24 59.55 -15.87
C ASN A 40 -22.35 60.95 -15.25
N ASN A 41 -22.99 61.84 -16.02
CA ASN A 41 -23.27 63.28 -15.83
C ASN A 41 -23.73 63.65 -14.40
N ASN A 42 -23.60 64.88 -13.90
CA ASN A 42 -24.26 66.09 -14.43
C ASN A 42 -23.95 67.33 -13.55
N GLY A 43 -23.85 68.53 -14.16
CA GLY A 43 -24.11 69.88 -13.60
C GLY A 43 -23.24 70.38 -12.43
N GLY A 44 -22.82 71.64 -12.29
CA GLY A 44 -23.17 72.93 -12.89
C GLY A 44 -23.00 74.04 -11.83
N GLY A 45 -22.48 75.21 -12.22
CA GLY A 45 -22.51 76.47 -11.45
C GLY A 45 -21.27 76.71 -10.56
N ARG A 46 -20.42 77.73 -10.84
CA ARG A 46 -20.58 79.18 -10.55
C ARG A 46 -20.70 79.45 -9.05
N ASN A 47 -20.10 80.45 -8.41
CA ASN A 47 -19.11 81.50 -8.69
C ASN A 47 -18.90 82.20 -7.32
N ASP A 48 -17.96 83.16 -7.29
CA ASP A 48 -17.87 84.28 -6.34
C ASP A 48 -17.35 83.96 -4.92
N SER A 49 -16.56 84.79 -4.23
CA SER A 49 -15.72 86.00 -4.43
C SER A 49 -15.73 86.70 -3.06
N GLY A 50 -14.61 87.29 -2.62
CA GLY A 50 -14.52 88.15 -1.44
C GLY A 50 -13.47 87.63 -0.45
N ALA A 51 -12.24 88.16 -0.37
CA ALA A 51 -11.75 89.53 -0.09
C ALA A 51 -11.72 89.89 1.41
N GLY A 52 -10.51 90.25 1.87
CA GLY A 52 -10.17 90.95 3.11
C GLY A 52 -9.77 90.04 4.27
N ASP A 53 -8.81 90.35 5.12
CA ASP A 53 -7.72 91.33 5.17
C ASP A 53 -6.83 90.91 6.36
N GLU A 54 -5.55 91.22 6.28
CA GLU A 54 -4.63 91.58 7.40
C GLU A 54 -4.48 90.62 8.60
N ASP A 55 -3.30 90.00 8.75
CA ASP A 55 -2.25 90.56 9.64
C ASP A 55 -0.97 89.70 9.58
N GLU A 56 0.16 90.37 9.33
CA GLU A 56 1.51 89.80 9.42
C GLU A 56 1.89 89.62 10.91
N THR A 57 2.32 88.43 11.30
CA THR A 57 3.54 88.28 12.11
C THR A 57 4.06 86.85 11.99
N ASP A 58 5.14 86.76 11.21
CA ASP A 58 6.06 85.65 11.04
C ASP A 58 6.70 85.27 12.38
N ASP A 59 6.36 84.08 12.90
CA ASP A 59 7.19 83.36 13.88
C ASP A 59 7.48 81.95 13.34
N SER A 60 8.59 81.90 12.61
CA SER A 60 9.57 80.81 12.59
C SER A 60 9.05 79.36 12.70
N SER A 61 9.07 78.70 11.54
CA SER A 61 9.74 77.40 11.37
C SER A 61 9.45 76.31 12.41
N ARG A 62 8.21 75.79 12.45
CA ARG A 62 7.95 74.43 12.97
C ARG A 62 7.56 73.50 11.84
N GLN A 63 8.59 72.96 11.19
CA GLN A 63 8.47 71.83 10.27
C GLN A 63 8.03 70.61 11.08
N HIS A 64 6.72 70.34 11.14
CA HIS A 64 6.19 69.14 11.78
C HIS A 64 6.51 67.93 10.89
N ALA A 65 7.62 67.25 11.16
CA ALA A 65 7.93 65.97 10.53
C ALA A 65 6.99 64.89 11.09
N TYR A 66 6.00 64.47 10.30
CA TYR A 66 5.20 63.29 10.61
C TYR A 66 6.04 62.03 10.36
N VAL A 67 6.34 61.26 11.41
CA VAL A 67 6.97 59.94 11.30
C VAL A 67 5.86 58.89 11.26
N CYS A 68 5.62 58.32 10.08
CA CYS A 68 4.71 57.18 9.94
C CYS A 68 5.53 55.89 10.09
N ALA A 69 5.28 55.12 11.17
CA ALA A 69 5.90 53.82 11.37
C ALA A 69 4.95 52.71 10.94
N PHE A 70 5.29 51.97 9.88
CA PHE A 70 4.60 50.74 9.51
C PHE A 70 5.23 49.57 10.29
N VAL A 71 4.44 48.95 11.17
CA VAL A 71 4.82 47.68 11.81
C VAL A 71 4.38 46.55 10.88
N LYS A 72 5.33 45.92 10.18
CA LYS A 72 5.07 44.62 9.56
C LYS A 72 5.29 43.53 10.61
N ASP A 73 4.27 42.72 10.84
CA ASP A 73 4.30 41.60 11.78
C ASP A 73 5.22 40.49 11.24
N GLN A 74 6.49 40.49 11.67
CA GLN A 74 7.46 39.45 11.28
C GLN A 74 7.11 38.07 11.81
N THR A 75 6.22 38.00 12.81
CA THR A 75 5.74 36.74 13.38
C THR A 75 4.89 35.98 12.37
N HIS A 76 4.10 36.70 11.55
CA HIS A 76 3.23 36.08 10.54
C HIS A 76 4.01 35.44 9.40
N ASP A 77 4.98 36.16 8.82
CA ASP A 77 5.82 35.64 7.73
C ASP A 77 6.67 34.45 8.19
N ARG A 78 7.13 34.47 9.45
CA ARG A 78 7.89 33.37 10.05
C ARG A 78 7.01 32.13 10.28
N LEU A 79 5.79 32.31 10.78
CA LEU A 79 4.81 31.22 10.94
C LEU A 79 4.42 30.61 9.60
N LEU A 80 4.19 31.44 8.57
CA LEU A 80 3.88 30.97 7.23
C LEU A 80 5.02 30.13 6.65
N GLY A 81 6.27 30.59 6.79
CA GLY A 81 7.43 29.81 6.36
C GLY A 81 7.60 28.48 7.12
N GLU A 82 7.32 28.46 8.42
CA GLU A 82 7.33 27.24 9.24
C GLU A 82 6.24 26.26 8.80
N LEU A 83 5.02 26.75 8.53
CA LEU A 83 3.88 25.95 8.09
C LEU A 83 4.10 25.37 6.68
N GLU A 84 4.61 26.16 5.74
CA GLU A 84 4.96 25.68 4.40
C GLU A 84 6.07 24.63 4.42
N LYS A 85 7.01 24.74 5.36
CA LYS A 85 8.03 23.73 5.58
C LYS A 85 7.42 22.44 6.13
N GLN A 86 6.57 22.53 7.15
CA GLN A 86 5.87 21.39 7.73
C GLN A 86 5.00 20.66 6.71
N LEU A 87 4.28 21.39 5.86
CA LEU A 87 3.47 20.81 4.79
C LEU A 87 4.34 20.03 3.79
N ARG A 88 5.47 20.59 3.35
CA ARG A 88 6.41 19.91 2.44
C ARG A 88 7.00 18.65 3.05
N ASP A 89 7.39 18.71 4.32
CA ASP A 89 7.96 17.56 5.03
C ASP A 89 6.91 16.44 5.18
N LEU A 90 5.66 16.79 5.50
CA LEU A 90 4.54 15.86 5.60
C LEU A 90 4.20 15.21 4.25
N ASP A 91 4.23 15.96 3.15
CA ASP A 91 3.99 15.43 1.80
C ASP A 91 5.11 14.46 1.38
N ALA A 92 6.37 14.80 1.69
CA ALA A 92 7.51 13.94 1.40
C ALA A 92 7.45 12.62 2.20
N GLU A 93 7.04 12.68 3.47
CA GLU A 93 6.84 11.50 4.31
C GLU A 93 5.69 10.62 3.79
N ASN A 94 4.55 11.21 3.43
CA ASN A 94 3.43 10.50 2.83
C ASN A 94 3.83 9.79 1.53
N LEU A 95 4.61 10.46 0.67
CA LEU A 95 5.09 9.86 -0.57
C LEU A 95 6.04 8.68 -0.30
N ARG A 96 6.91 8.78 0.71
CA ARG A 96 7.78 7.67 1.13
C ARG A 96 6.99 6.49 1.68
N LEU A 97 5.98 6.75 2.51
CA LEU A 97 5.09 5.72 3.05
C LEU A 97 4.32 5.00 1.95
N ARG A 98 3.74 5.75 1.00
CA ARG A 98 3.06 5.18 -0.18
C ARG A 98 3.99 4.29 -0.99
N ARG A 99 5.18 4.78 -1.34
CA ARG A 99 6.18 3.98 -2.07
C ARG A 99 6.61 2.73 -1.31
N SER A 100 6.71 2.80 0.02
CA SER A 100 7.02 1.64 0.86
C SER A 100 5.89 0.62 0.86
N GLN A 101 4.64 1.06 0.98
CA GLN A 101 3.47 0.18 0.86
C GLN A 101 3.38 -0.49 -0.51
N ASP A 102 3.55 0.29 -1.58
CA ASP A 102 3.55 -0.24 -2.95
C ASP A 102 4.69 -1.26 -3.15
N ALA A 103 5.88 -0.98 -2.60
CA ALA A 103 7.02 -1.90 -2.67
C ALA A 103 6.76 -3.21 -1.90
N LEU A 104 6.08 -3.17 -0.76
CA LEU A 104 5.73 -4.38 0.01
C LEU A 104 4.70 -5.25 -0.73
N VAL A 105 3.71 -4.64 -1.39
CA VAL A 105 2.72 -5.36 -2.22
C VAL A 105 3.39 -5.95 -3.45
N VAL A 106 4.29 -5.21 -4.13
CA VAL A 106 5.03 -5.72 -5.29
C VAL A 106 6.00 -6.83 -4.89
N ALA A 107 6.65 -6.73 -3.74
CA ALA A 107 7.60 -7.73 -3.27
C ALA A 107 6.94 -9.07 -2.89
N SER A 108 5.65 -9.08 -2.54
CA SER A 108 4.94 -10.34 -2.26
C SER A 108 4.55 -11.09 -3.54
N GLY A 109 4.52 -10.40 -4.69
CA GLY A 109 4.07 -10.95 -5.97
C GLY A 109 2.57 -11.26 -6.00
N ASP A 110 1.81 -10.72 -5.03
CA ASP A 110 0.38 -10.94 -4.92
C ASP A 110 -0.38 -9.97 -5.85
N SER A 111 -1.53 -10.43 -6.36
CA SER A 111 -2.42 -9.61 -7.20
C SER A 111 -3.34 -8.77 -6.31
N THR A 112 -3.45 -7.47 -6.58
CA THR A 112 -4.30 -6.55 -5.83
C THR A 112 -5.41 -5.96 -6.70
N VAL A 113 -6.65 -6.01 -6.21
CA VAL A 113 -7.84 -5.43 -6.86
C VAL A 113 -8.62 -4.59 -5.86
N ILE A 114 -9.01 -3.37 -6.25
CA ILE A 114 -9.89 -2.49 -5.46
C ILE A 114 -11.26 -2.44 -6.11
N ILE A 115 -12.30 -2.67 -5.31
CA ILE A 115 -13.70 -2.64 -5.73
C ILE A 115 -14.53 -1.70 -4.86
N ASP A 116 -15.66 -1.21 -5.39
CA ASP A 116 -16.67 -0.46 -4.62
C ASP A 116 -17.70 -1.38 -3.92
N GLU A 117 -18.73 -0.76 -3.36
CA GLU A 117 -19.86 -1.40 -2.65
C GLU A 117 -20.76 -2.24 -3.56
N GLU A 118 -20.71 -1.99 -4.87
CA GLU A 118 -21.40 -2.75 -5.90
C GLU A 118 -20.52 -3.89 -6.49
N GLY A 119 -19.26 -3.99 -6.04
CA GLY A 119 -18.30 -4.97 -6.51
C GLY A 119 -17.68 -4.63 -7.87
N ILE A 120 -17.77 -3.36 -8.29
CA ILE A 120 -17.16 -2.85 -9.52
C ILE A 120 -15.70 -2.53 -9.27
N ILE A 121 -14.83 -3.01 -10.17
CA ILE A 121 -13.39 -2.80 -10.11
C ILE A 121 -13.08 -1.33 -10.40
N HIS A 122 -12.45 -0.66 -9.44
CA HIS A 122 -11.93 0.70 -9.57
C HIS A 122 -10.48 0.72 -10.03
N SER A 123 -9.66 -0.18 -9.50
CA SER A 123 -8.25 -0.29 -9.87
C SER A 123 -7.72 -1.69 -9.60
N LEU A 124 -6.62 -2.01 -10.27
CA LEU A 124 -5.86 -3.23 -10.07
C LEU A 124 -4.38 -2.97 -10.36
N ASP A 125 -3.51 -3.83 -9.83
CA ASP A 125 -2.07 -3.76 -10.09
C ASP A 125 -1.66 -4.54 -11.35
N ALA A 126 -0.43 -4.28 -11.81
CA ALA A 126 0.13 -4.96 -12.97
C ALA A 126 0.34 -6.47 -12.74
N VAL A 127 0.42 -6.91 -11.48
CA VAL A 127 0.49 -8.33 -11.13
C VAL A 127 -0.85 -9.01 -11.47
N THR A 128 -1.98 -8.39 -11.11
CA THR A 128 -3.32 -8.87 -11.46
C THR A 128 -3.49 -9.02 -12.98
N GLU A 129 -3.03 -8.03 -13.76
CA GLU A 129 -3.11 -8.11 -15.23
C GLU A 129 -2.40 -9.36 -15.76
N ARG A 130 -1.18 -9.62 -15.29
CA ARG A 130 -0.39 -10.80 -15.66
C ARG A 130 -1.01 -12.11 -15.18
N THR A 131 -1.46 -12.15 -13.93
CA THR A 131 -2.02 -13.37 -13.30
C THR A 131 -3.31 -13.80 -13.98
N PHE A 132 -4.19 -12.85 -14.33
CA PHE A 132 -5.51 -13.14 -14.88
C PHE A 132 -5.59 -13.02 -16.41
N GLY A 133 -4.57 -12.44 -17.05
CA GLY A 133 -4.50 -12.28 -18.49
C GLY A 133 -5.45 -11.22 -19.06
N TYR A 134 -5.90 -10.28 -18.21
CA TYR A 134 -6.71 -9.14 -18.62
C TYR A 134 -5.90 -7.85 -18.52
N SER A 135 -6.20 -6.90 -19.38
CA SER A 135 -5.73 -5.52 -19.19
C SER A 135 -6.61 -4.76 -18.19
N SER A 136 -6.05 -3.73 -17.57
CA SER A 136 -6.76 -2.79 -16.70
C SER A 136 -7.95 -2.14 -17.41
N GLY A 137 -7.79 -1.75 -18.69
CA GLY A 137 -8.88 -1.21 -19.51
C GLY A 137 -10.04 -2.20 -19.75
N GLU A 138 -9.80 -3.51 -19.67
CA GLU A 138 -10.85 -4.53 -19.77
C GLU A 138 -11.52 -4.85 -18.44
N LEU A 139 -10.90 -4.53 -17.29
CA LEU A 139 -11.41 -4.89 -15.96
C LEU A 139 -12.00 -3.71 -15.19
N VAL A 140 -11.40 -2.53 -15.30
CA VAL A 140 -11.89 -1.33 -14.62
C VAL A 140 -13.31 -1.02 -15.12
N GLY A 141 -14.22 -0.78 -14.18
CA GLY A 141 -15.65 -0.57 -14.45
C GLY A 141 -16.46 -1.86 -14.62
N ARG A 142 -15.84 -3.05 -14.55
CA ARG A 142 -16.57 -4.33 -14.55
C ARG A 142 -16.68 -4.90 -13.15
N ASN A 143 -17.70 -5.74 -12.94
CA ASN A 143 -17.87 -6.43 -11.67
C ASN A 143 -16.79 -7.52 -11.50
N VAL A 144 -16.22 -7.60 -10.29
CA VAL A 144 -15.12 -8.53 -9.94
C VAL A 144 -15.48 -10.01 -10.07
N SER A 145 -16.76 -10.35 -10.14
CA SER A 145 -17.25 -11.71 -10.42
C SER A 145 -16.67 -12.33 -11.70
N VAL A 146 -16.19 -11.52 -12.66
CA VAL A 146 -15.51 -12.00 -13.86
C VAL A 146 -14.24 -12.81 -13.55
N LEU A 147 -13.53 -12.45 -12.47
CA LEU A 147 -12.31 -13.10 -11.98
C LEU A 147 -12.61 -14.31 -11.07
N MET A 148 -13.89 -14.61 -10.79
CA MET A 148 -14.27 -15.66 -9.84
C MET A 148 -14.69 -16.94 -10.54
N GLY A 149 -14.44 -18.07 -9.88
CA GLY A 149 -14.99 -19.36 -10.27
C GLY A 149 -16.53 -19.39 -10.22
N PRO A 150 -17.16 -20.38 -10.90
CA PRO A 150 -18.62 -20.48 -10.99
C PRO A 150 -19.31 -20.64 -9.63
N GLU A 151 -18.62 -21.18 -8.62
CA GLU A 151 -19.15 -21.35 -7.28
C GLU A 151 -19.51 -20.00 -6.61
N HIS A 152 -18.71 -18.95 -6.83
CA HIS A 152 -18.84 -17.69 -6.12
C HIS A 152 -19.29 -16.51 -6.99
N SER A 153 -19.01 -16.53 -8.30
CA SER A 153 -19.31 -15.42 -9.22
C SER A 153 -20.76 -14.93 -9.12
N GLY A 154 -21.75 -15.82 -9.15
CA GLY A 154 -23.17 -15.44 -9.07
C GLY A 154 -23.67 -15.04 -7.68
N ARG A 155 -22.90 -15.29 -6.62
CA ARG A 155 -23.29 -15.01 -5.22
C ARG A 155 -22.53 -13.84 -4.60
N HIS A 156 -21.48 -13.36 -5.27
CA HIS A 156 -20.53 -12.40 -4.72
C HIS A 156 -21.17 -11.08 -4.27
N ASP A 157 -22.02 -10.49 -5.10
CA ASP A 157 -22.74 -9.25 -4.76
C ASP A 157 -23.65 -9.43 -3.53
N GLY A 158 -24.12 -10.65 -3.29
CA GLY A 158 -24.84 -11.01 -2.07
C GLY A 158 -23.95 -10.98 -0.82
N TYR A 159 -22.67 -11.37 -0.96
CA TYR A 159 -21.70 -11.31 0.14
C TYR A 159 -21.39 -9.87 0.52
N ILE A 160 -21.18 -8.98 -0.46
CA ILE A 160 -20.95 -7.55 -0.22
C ILE A 160 -22.17 -6.91 0.45
N ARG A 161 -23.37 -7.07 -0.13
CA ARG A 161 -24.62 -6.52 0.46
C ARG A 161 -24.88 -7.01 1.87
N ARG A 162 -24.62 -8.29 2.14
CA ARG A 162 -24.74 -8.84 3.50
C ARG A 162 -23.76 -8.15 4.45
N TYR A 163 -22.50 -7.99 4.05
CA TYR A 163 -21.49 -7.30 4.86
C TYR A 163 -21.89 -5.85 5.15
N LEU A 164 -22.29 -5.09 4.13
CA LEU A 164 -22.74 -3.71 4.29
C LEU A 164 -23.92 -3.59 5.27
N ARG A 165 -24.83 -4.58 5.25
CA ARG A 165 -26.00 -4.60 6.15
C ARG A 165 -25.66 -5.03 7.58
N THR A 166 -24.80 -6.03 7.77
CA THR A 166 -24.60 -6.68 9.08
C THR A 166 -23.28 -6.32 9.77
N GLY A 167 -22.32 -5.73 9.06
CA GLY A 167 -20.96 -5.49 9.55
C GLY A 167 -20.15 -6.76 9.87
N GLU A 168 -20.70 -7.96 9.60
CA GLU A 168 -20.07 -9.22 9.98
C GLU A 168 -18.92 -9.60 9.05
N LYS A 169 -17.70 -9.49 9.56
CA LYS A 169 -16.45 -9.87 8.89
C LYS A 169 -16.28 -11.40 8.82
N ARG A 170 -16.99 -12.07 7.91
CA ARG A 170 -16.83 -13.53 7.71
C ARG A 170 -15.55 -13.91 6.96
N VAL A 171 -15.07 -13.03 6.07
CA VAL A 171 -13.88 -13.27 5.22
C VAL A 171 -12.78 -12.23 5.47
N MET A 172 -13.13 -11.04 5.96
CA MET A 172 -12.13 -10.01 6.29
C MET A 172 -11.31 -10.43 7.51
N GLY A 173 -9.99 -10.46 7.33
CA GLY A 173 -9.03 -10.89 8.36
C GLY A 173 -8.78 -12.40 8.43
N LYS A 174 -9.41 -13.22 7.58
CA LYS A 174 -9.12 -14.67 7.46
C LYS A 174 -8.71 -15.02 6.03
N LYS A 175 -7.51 -15.58 5.88
CA LYS A 175 -7.04 -16.13 4.61
C LYS A 175 -7.91 -17.32 4.21
N ARG A 176 -8.43 -17.32 2.98
CA ARG A 176 -9.22 -18.44 2.45
C ARG A 176 -8.77 -18.78 1.04
N GLU A 177 -8.61 -20.07 0.77
CA GLU A 177 -8.37 -20.56 -0.59
C GLU A 177 -9.68 -20.59 -1.38
N VAL A 178 -9.65 -20.02 -2.58
CA VAL A 178 -10.78 -19.98 -3.52
C VAL A 178 -10.30 -20.26 -4.93
N MET A 179 -11.21 -20.69 -5.79
CA MET A 179 -10.95 -20.81 -7.22
C MET A 179 -11.26 -19.48 -7.93
N ALA A 180 -10.25 -18.92 -8.57
CA ALA A 180 -10.37 -17.75 -9.44
C ALA A 180 -10.28 -18.19 -10.91
N ARG A 181 -10.74 -17.35 -11.82
CA ARG A 181 -10.85 -17.66 -13.26
C ARG A 181 -10.11 -16.61 -14.10
N ARG A 182 -9.23 -17.08 -14.99
CA ARG A 182 -8.48 -16.24 -15.95
C ARG A 182 -9.32 -15.92 -17.19
N ARG A 183 -8.81 -15.02 -18.03
CA ARG A 183 -9.42 -14.63 -19.32
C ARG A 183 -9.63 -15.79 -20.29
N ASP A 184 -8.69 -16.73 -20.31
CA ASP A 184 -8.75 -17.93 -21.15
C ASP A 184 -9.73 -19.00 -20.64
N GLY A 185 -10.39 -18.74 -19.50
CA GLY A 185 -11.32 -19.67 -18.85
C GLY A 185 -10.65 -20.68 -17.92
N SER A 186 -9.32 -20.74 -17.87
CA SER A 186 -8.60 -21.58 -16.92
C SER A 186 -8.86 -21.13 -15.48
N SER A 187 -8.87 -22.08 -14.55
CA SER A 187 -9.08 -21.80 -13.14
C SER A 187 -7.76 -21.93 -12.37
N ILE A 188 -7.53 -20.97 -11.48
CA ILE A 188 -6.38 -20.96 -10.57
C ILE A 188 -6.86 -21.01 -9.12
N ARG A 189 -6.05 -21.65 -8.27
CA ARG A 189 -6.29 -21.61 -6.84
C ARG A 189 -5.53 -20.43 -6.26
N VAL A 190 -6.25 -19.58 -5.53
CA VAL A 190 -5.68 -18.40 -4.90
C VAL A 190 -6.03 -18.34 -3.43
N GLU A 191 -5.08 -17.93 -2.61
CA GLU A 191 -5.35 -17.50 -1.24
C GLU A 191 -5.83 -16.04 -1.29
N LEU A 192 -7.06 -15.80 -0.83
CA LEU A 192 -7.72 -14.50 -0.83
C LEU A 192 -7.66 -13.85 0.56
N GLY A 193 -7.22 -12.60 0.61
CA GLY A 193 -7.37 -11.68 1.73
C GLY A 193 -8.21 -10.46 1.33
N ILE A 194 -9.08 -9.98 2.21
CA ILE A 194 -9.93 -8.81 1.96
C ILE A 194 -9.78 -7.81 3.11
N SER A 195 -9.58 -6.54 2.78
CA SER A 195 -9.63 -5.40 3.70
C SER A 195 -10.64 -4.35 3.23
N GLU A 196 -11.25 -3.64 4.20
CA GLU A 196 -12.13 -2.50 3.94
C GLU A 196 -11.30 -1.22 4.01
N ILE A 197 -11.46 -0.36 3.00
CA ILE A 197 -10.89 0.97 2.90
C ILE A 197 -12.04 1.98 3.07
N LYS A 198 -11.89 2.89 4.03
CA LYS A 198 -12.82 4.02 4.18
C LYS A 198 -12.24 5.23 3.47
N THR A 199 -13.03 5.84 2.58
CA THR A 199 -12.60 7.01 1.82
C THR A 199 -13.28 8.27 2.38
N ASP A 200 -12.53 9.07 3.14
CA ASP A 200 -12.96 10.43 3.55
C ASP A 200 -12.80 11.43 2.38
N PRO A 201 -13.67 12.46 2.24
CA PRO A 201 -14.77 12.87 3.12
C PRO A 201 -16.16 12.33 2.70
N TRP A 202 -16.24 11.42 1.72
CA TRP A 202 -17.51 11.00 1.11
C TRP A 202 -18.13 9.73 1.73
N ASP A 203 -17.54 9.19 2.79
CA ASP A 203 -17.94 7.95 3.49
C ASP A 203 -18.17 6.74 2.55
N ARG A 204 -17.53 6.73 1.38
CA ARG A 204 -17.63 5.62 0.44
C ARG A 204 -16.71 4.51 0.92
N ARG A 205 -17.24 3.29 1.00
CA ARG A 205 -16.45 2.11 1.34
C ARG A 205 -15.91 1.50 0.06
N MET A 206 -14.63 1.18 0.10
CA MET A 206 -13.99 0.37 -0.92
C MET A 206 -13.45 -0.90 -0.27
N PHE A 207 -13.23 -1.92 -1.08
CA PHE A 207 -12.65 -3.18 -0.63
C PHE A 207 -11.41 -3.47 -1.45
N ALA A 208 -10.30 -3.77 -0.76
CA ALA A 208 -9.10 -4.29 -1.40
C ALA A 208 -9.06 -5.81 -1.24
N GLY A 209 -9.01 -6.51 -2.37
CA GLY A 209 -8.74 -7.94 -2.45
C GLY A 209 -7.27 -8.17 -2.80
N MET A 210 -6.58 -8.94 -1.98
CA MET A 210 -5.24 -9.46 -2.27
C MET A 210 -5.36 -10.95 -2.58
N LEU A 211 -4.80 -11.36 -3.72
CA LEU A 211 -4.89 -12.73 -4.23
C LEU A 211 -3.48 -13.26 -4.46
N ARG A 212 -3.14 -14.33 -3.75
CA ARG A 212 -1.86 -15.04 -3.90
C ARG A 212 -2.08 -16.33 -4.67
N ASP A 213 -1.41 -16.48 -5.82
CA ASP A 213 -1.42 -17.75 -6.55
C ASP A 213 -0.68 -18.83 -5.74
N VAL A 214 -1.37 -19.92 -5.43
CA VAL A 214 -0.81 -21.07 -4.69
C VAL A 214 -0.64 -22.30 -5.58
N SER A 215 -0.84 -22.16 -6.89
CA SER A 215 -0.83 -23.25 -7.86
C SER A 215 0.53 -23.97 -7.92
N GLU A 216 1.64 -23.25 -7.84
CA GLU A 216 3.00 -23.85 -7.87
C GLU A 216 3.25 -24.74 -6.64
N ARG A 217 2.88 -24.25 -5.46
CA ARG A 217 2.97 -25.01 -4.21
C ARG A 217 2.12 -26.28 -4.30
N ASP A 218 0.89 -26.17 -4.78
CA ASP A 218 -0.01 -27.31 -4.95
C ASP A 218 0.47 -28.31 -6.00
N ALA A 219 1.13 -27.84 -7.06
CA ALA A 219 1.70 -28.70 -8.08
C ALA A 219 2.88 -29.51 -7.52
N ALA A 220 3.76 -28.89 -6.74
CA ALA A 220 4.88 -29.56 -6.09
C ALA A 220 4.39 -30.64 -5.11
N PHE A 221 3.40 -30.32 -4.25
CA PHE A 221 2.81 -31.31 -3.34
C PHE A 221 2.16 -32.48 -4.09
N ARG A 222 1.39 -32.20 -5.15
CA ARG A 222 0.75 -33.26 -5.95
C ARG A 222 1.76 -34.12 -6.71
N MET A 223 2.87 -33.54 -7.17
CA MET A 223 3.93 -34.29 -7.84
C MET A 223 4.64 -35.23 -6.87
N LEU A 224 4.93 -34.78 -5.65
CA LEU A 224 5.50 -35.61 -4.60
C LEU A 224 4.56 -36.77 -4.25
N GLU A 225 3.29 -36.47 -3.98
CA GLU A 225 2.29 -37.50 -3.64
C GLU A 225 2.10 -38.52 -4.77
N ARG A 226 2.12 -38.06 -6.03
CA ARG A 226 2.07 -38.97 -7.19
C ARG A 226 3.31 -39.86 -7.27
N SER A 227 4.49 -39.32 -6.99
CA SER A 227 5.74 -40.07 -6.98
C SER A 227 5.72 -41.17 -5.90
N GLU A 228 5.31 -40.82 -4.68
CA GLU A 228 5.18 -41.76 -3.56
C GLU A 228 4.19 -42.89 -3.90
N ARG A 229 2.99 -42.54 -4.38
CA ARG A 229 1.99 -43.54 -4.78
C ARG A 229 2.49 -44.44 -5.90
N LEU A 230 3.22 -43.90 -6.88
CA LEU A 230 3.77 -44.69 -7.97
C LEU A 230 4.84 -45.65 -7.45
N ARG A 231 5.73 -45.18 -6.57
CA ARG A 231 6.74 -45.99 -5.91
C ARG A 231 6.12 -47.14 -5.15
N ASP A 232 5.11 -46.87 -4.32
CA ASP A 232 4.42 -47.88 -3.52
C ASP A 232 3.64 -48.86 -4.40
N ALA A 233 3.04 -48.41 -5.50
CA ALA A 233 2.37 -49.28 -6.46
C ALA A 233 3.35 -50.22 -7.17
N ILE A 234 4.53 -49.72 -7.56
CA ILE A 234 5.58 -50.55 -8.20
C ILE A 234 6.09 -51.60 -7.22
N LEU A 235 6.42 -51.20 -5.99
CA LEU A 235 6.92 -52.12 -4.96
C LEU A 235 5.92 -53.22 -4.63
N ASN A 236 4.64 -52.88 -4.51
CA ASN A 236 3.58 -53.82 -4.14
C ASN A 236 3.02 -54.65 -5.30
N ALA A 237 3.11 -54.17 -6.55
CA ALA A 237 2.75 -54.97 -7.72
C ALA A 237 3.79 -56.05 -8.02
N ASN A 238 5.03 -55.85 -7.57
CA ASN A 238 6.10 -56.81 -7.79
C ASN A 238 5.91 -58.05 -6.90
N LYS A 239 5.94 -59.24 -7.53
CA LYS A 239 5.73 -60.53 -6.84
C LYS A 239 7.01 -61.07 -6.20
N ASP A 240 8.16 -60.50 -6.57
CA ASP A 240 9.45 -60.87 -5.99
C ASP A 240 9.67 -60.11 -4.67
N ALA A 241 10.29 -60.79 -3.70
CA ALA A 241 10.66 -60.18 -2.44
C ALA A 241 11.72 -59.10 -2.67
N MET A 242 11.39 -57.85 -2.36
CA MET A 242 12.29 -56.70 -2.48
C MET A 242 12.51 -56.06 -1.12
N LEU A 243 13.79 -55.84 -0.80
CA LEU A 243 14.26 -55.14 0.39
C LEU A 243 15.17 -54.00 -0.06
N SER A 244 14.97 -52.80 0.49
CA SER A 244 15.94 -51.71 0.35
C SER A 244 16.80 -51.65 1.61
N LEU A 245 18.11 -51.56 1.44
CA LEU A 245 19.09 -51.54 2.52
C LEU A 245 19.83 -50.20 2.55
N SER A 246 20.08 -49.68 3.74
CA SER A 246 21.08 -48.64 3.97
C SER A 246 22.49 -49.17 3.67
N THR A 247 23.46 -48.25 3.53
CA THR A 247 24.89 -48.57 3.37
C THR A 247 25.50 -49.40 4.51
N ARG A 248 24.78 -49.58 5.62
CA ARG A 248 25.20 -50.43 6.76
C ARG A 248 24.39 -51.72 6.84
N GLY A 249 23.76 -52.15 5.76
CA GLY A 249 22.99 -53.39 5.70
C GLY A 249 21.69 -53.39 6.50
N LYS A 250 21.24 -52.23 7.01
CA LYS A 250 19.93 -52.12 7.69
C LYS A 250 18.80 -52.01 6.68
N ILE A 251 17.72 -52.76 6.90
CA ILE A 251 16.51 -52.74 6.09
C ILE A 251 15.78 -51.41 6.29
N GLU A 252 15.60 -50.65 5.22
CA GLU A 252 14.86 -49.39 5.20
C GLU A 252 13.40 -49.61 4.80
N THR A 253 13.16 -50.45 3.79
CA THR A 253 11.81 -50.80 3.31
C THR A 253 11.76 -52.25 2.85
N ALA A 254 10.57 -52.86 2.95
CA ALA A 254 10.27 -54.21 2.47
C ALA A 254 8.93 -54.19 1.74
N ASN A 255 8.85 -54.79 0.54
CA ASN A 255 7.57 -54.89 -0.15
C ASN A 255 6.70 -56.03 0.42
N LYS A 256 5.42 -56.06 0.03
CA LYS A 256 4.48 -57.09 0.49
C LYS A 256 4.95 -58.52 0.19
N ALA A 257 5.57 -58.76 -0.96
CA ALA A 257 6.11 -60.07 -1.29
C ALA A 257 7.22 -60.51 -0.32
N ALA A 258 8.08 -59.60 0.14
CA ALA A 258 9.10 -59.90 1.15
C ALA A 258 8.46 -60.20 2.52
N THR A 259 7.47 -59.44 2.95
CA THR A 259 6.77 -59.71 4.23
C THR A 259 6.05 -61.06 4.20
N ASP A 260 5.39 -61.38 3.08
CA ASP A 260 4.68 -62.65 2.89
C ASP A 260 5.66 -63.84 2.81
N MET A 261 6.83 -63.65 2.17
CA MET A 261 7.86 -64.69 2.01
C MET A 261 8.57 -65.00 3.32
N PHE A 262 8.98 -63.98 4.07
CA PHE A 262 9.75 -64.16 5.31
C PHE A 262 8.86 -64.32 6.54
N GLY A 263 7.57 -63.97 6.45
CA GLY A 263 6.59 -64.10 7.53
C GLY A 263 6.70 -63.02 8.60
N TRP A 264 7.28 -61.86 8.26
CA TRP A 264 7.51 -60.74 9.17
C TRP A 264 6.76 -59.53 8.66
N THR A 265 6.28 -58.67 9.57
CA THR A 265 5.70 -57.39 9.18
C THR A 265 6.78 -56.39 8.75
N GLU A 266 6.41 -55.42 7.91
CA GLU A 266 7.35 -54.36 7.50
C GLU A 266 7.90 -53.59 8.73
N GLU A 267 7.05 -53.34 9.72
CA GLU A 267 7.41 -52.65 10.96
C GLU A 267 8.46 -53.43 11.77
N GLU A 268 8.37 -54.76 11.79
CA GLU A 268 9.35 -55.61 12.48
C GLU A 268 10.68 -55.69 11.72
N LEU A 269 10.66 -55.65 10.38
CA LEU A 269 11.85 -55.68 9.55
C LEU A 269 12.57 -54.33 9.50
N ARG A 270 11.82 -53.23 9.52
CA ARG A 270 12.39 -51.88 9.39
C ARG A 270 13.40 -51.58 10.48
N GLY A 271 14.59 -51.16 10.07
CA GLY A 271 15.72 -50.83 10.95
C GLY A 271 16.55 -52.02 11.42
N ARG A 272 16.11 -53.27 11.20
CA ARG A 272 16.92 -54.46 11.49
C ARG A 272 17.99 -54.66 10.44
N HIS A 273 19.05 -55.37 10.81
CA HIS A 273 20.13 -55.73 9.88
C HIS A 273 19.69 -56.93 9.02
N ILE A 274 19.99 -56.89 7.70
CA ILE A 274 19.59 -57.93 6.72
C ILE A 274 19.93 -59.36 7.15
N THR A 275 20.99 -59.53 7.94
CA THR A 275 21.40 -60.82 8.51
C THR A 275 20.33 -61.53 9.35
N CYS A 276 19.26 -60.84 9.80
CA CYS A 276 18.15 -61.50 10.48
C CYS A 276 17.28 -62.38 9.57
N LEU A 277 17.43 -62.24 8.24
CA LEU A 277 16.73 -63.03 7.23
C LEU A 277 17.60 -64.14 6.62
N VAL A 278 18.85 -64.24 7.06
CA VAL A 278 19.86 -65.16 6.52
C VAL A 278 20.11 -66.29 7.53
N ALA A 279 20.39 -67.51 7.04
CA ALA A 279 20.68 -68.63 7.92
C ALA A 279 22.00 -68.39 8.70
N PRO A 280 22.13 -68.83 9.97
CA PRO A 280 23.28 -68.52 10.83
C PRO A 280 24.66 -68.86 10.25
N LYS A 281 24.72 -69.90 9.42
CA LYS A 281 25.93 -70.35 8.72
C LYS A 281 26.42 -69.40 7.62
N ASP A 282 25.53 -68.57 7.08
CA ASP A 282 25.79 -67.71 5.92
C ASP A 282 25.87 -66.21 6.35
N VAL A 283 25.75 -65.92 7.65
CA VAL A 283 25.75 -64.54 8.19
C VAL A 283 27.10 -63.84 8.00
N GLU A 284 28.21 -64.56 8.15
CA GLU A 284 29.55 -63.97 8.05
C GLU A 284 29.89 -63.63 6.60
N GLU A 285 29.52 -64.51 5.66
CA GLU A 285 29.66 -64.29 4.21
C GLU A 285 28.88 -63.03 3.78
N VAL A 286 27.61 -62.91 4.18
CA VAL A 286 26.79 -61.73 3.85
C VAL A 286 27.36 -60.43 4.48
N ARG A 287 27.98 -60.50 5.66
CA ARG A 287 28.64 -59.34 6.27
C ARG A 287 29.89 -58.92 5.52
N GLU A 288 30.71 -59.88 5.10
CA GLU A 288 31.90 -59.62 4.30
C GLU A 288 31.52 -59.02 2.94
N ASP A 289 30.49 -59.54 2.28
CA ASP A 289 30.01 -59.03 0.99
C ASP A 289 29.48 -57.59 1.09
N LEU A 290 28.78 -57.24 2.18
CA LEU A 290 28.30 -55.88 2.42
C LEU A 290 29.43 -54.88 2.73
N VAL A 291 30.57 -55.37 3.25
CA VAL A 291 31.75 -54.55 3.56
C VAL A 291 32.67 -54.42 2.35
N ASN A 292 32.77 -55.47 1.53
CA ASN A 292 33.66 -55.54 0.37
C ASN A 292 32.99 -55.12 -0.94
N GLY A 293 31.65 -55.04 -0.97
CA GLY A 293 30.85 -54.64 -2.13
C GLY A 293 30.23 -53.25 -1.97
N GLY A 294 31.00 -52.23 -2.34
CA GLY A 294 30.58 -50.85 -2.59
C GLY A 294 31.41 -50.24 -3.71
#